data_AF-A0AAW4JCL4-F1
#
_entry.id   AF-A0AAW4JCL4-F1
#
_cell.length_a   1.000
_cell.length_b   1.000
_cell.length_c   1.000
_cell.angle_alpha   90.00
_cell.angle_beta   90.00
_cell.angle_gamma   90.00
#
_symmetry.space_group_name_H-M   'P 1'
#
loop_
_entity.id
_entity.type
_entity.pdbx_description
1 polymer ?
#
loop_
_entity_poly.entity_id
_entity_poly.type
_entity_poly.pdbx_seq_one_letter_code
_entity_poly.pdbx_strand_id
1 'polypeptide(L)'
;MAFFRRPPSSPFPDDMVRWLDLFGRYSFDVHGSGIDDSSMWERVGSLYGYATSDREGFLAALGDLVADDQGGFATFGAARLVWEMFSGDALAIPAALPLIDAGIAFKASRGLPVALLTGYEQQRLQQIRAQRG
;
A
#
# COMPACT_ATOMS: atom_id res chain seq x y z
N MET A 1 -13.97 -19.63 19.16
CA MET A 1 -12.76 -19.03 19.76
C MET A 1 -11.88 -18.57 18.61
N ALA A 2 -11.78 -17.26 18.39
CA ALA A 2 -10.92 -16.70 17.34
C ALA A 2 -9.49 -16.63 17.90
N PHE A 3 -8.57 -17.37 17.30
CA PHE A 3 -7.16 -17.30 17.61
C PHE A 3 -6.60 -16.03 16.98
N PHE A 4 -6.45 -14.97 17.78
CA PHE A 4 -5.69 -13.79 17.38
C PHE A 4 -4.22 -14.21 17.28
N ARG A 5 -3.78 -14.51 16.05
CA ARG A 5 -2.38 -14.72 15.73
C ARG A 5 -1.73 -13.33 15.82
N ARG A 6 -1.14 -13.01 16.97
CA ARG A 6 -0.33 -11.80 17.13
C ARG A 6 0.77 -11.88 16.05
N PRO A 7 0.85 -10.94 15.10
CA PRO A 7 1.95 -10.92 14.15
C PRO A 7 3.26 -10.82 14.93
N PRO A 8 4.36 -11.38 14.42
CA PRO A 8 5.69 -11.10 14.97
C PRO A 8 5.84 -9.59 15.09
N SER A 9 6.44 -9.13 16.21
CA SER A 9 6.65 -7.72 16.56
C SER A 9 6.85 -6.87 15.31
N SER A 10 5.80 -6.14 14.93
CA SER A 10 5.77 -5.37 13.70
C SER A 10 6.92 -4.36 13.76
N PRO A 11 7.70 -4.19 12.68
CA PRO A 11 8.73 -3.16 12.61
C PRO A 11 8.12 -1.74 12.59
N PHE A 12 6.80 -1.66 12.46
CA PHE A 12 6.07 -0.41 12.39
C PHE A 12 5.63 0.05 13.77
N PRO A 13 5.57 1.38 13.99
CA PRO A 13 4.96 1.93 15.20
C PRO A 13 3.48 1.55 15.32
N ASP A 14 2.96 1.53 16.55
CA ASP A 14 1.58 1.09 16.84
C ASP A 14 0.49 1.89 16.11
N ASP A 15 0.79 3.14 15.71
CA ASP A 15 -0.14 4.02 14.99
C ASP A 15 -0.16 3.79 13.47
N MET A 16 0.65 2.84 12.95
CA MET A 16 0.89 2.70 11.51
C MET A 16 -0.38 2.40 10.71
N VAL A 17 -1.30 1.56 11.19
CA VAL A 17 -2.57 1.29 10.49
C VAL A 17 -3.40 2.57 10.34
N ARG A 18 -3.48 3.37 11.41
CA ARG A 18 -4.21 4.64 11.38
C ARG A 18 -3.54 5.63 10.44
N TRP A 19 -2.21 5.69 10.45
CA TRP A 19 -1.46 6.54 9.53
C TRP A 19 -1.68 6.10 8.07
N LEU A 20 -1.66 4.80 7.78
CA LEU A 20 -1.94 4.27 6.44
C LEU A 20 -3.36 4.59 5.97
N ASP A 21 -4.37 4.53 6.85
CA ASP A 21 -5.74 4.97 6.51
C ASP A 21 -5.77 6.44 6.09
N LEU A 22 -5.13 7.32 6.88
CA LEU A 22 -5.02 8.75 6.55
C LEU A 22 -4.25 8.97 5.25
N PHE A 23 -3.12 8.30 5.09
CA PHE A 23 -2.31 8.39 3.89
C PHE A 23 -3.06 7.89 2.65
N GLY A 24 -3.87 6.84 2.78
CA GLY A 24 -4.75 6.35 1.72
C GLY A 24 -5.83 7.38 1.35
N ARG A 25 -6.47 8.02 2.34
CA ARG A 25 -7.46 9.09 2.10
C ARG A 25 -6.84 10.29 1.40
N TYR A 26 -5.69 10.73 1.90
CA TYR A 26 -4.90 11.81 1.30
C TYR A 26 -4.54 11.49 -0.15
N SER A 27 -4.02 10.28 -0.40
CA SER A 27 -3.59 9.87 -1.73
C SER A 27 -4.74 9.67 -2.72
N PHE A 28 -5.94 9.40 -2.21
CA PHE A 28 -7.16 9.31 -3.02
C PHE A 28 -7.69 10.68 -3.39
N ASP A 29 -7.58 11.66 -2.49
CA ASP A 29 -8.07 13.03 -2.69
C ASP A 29 -7.15 14.05 -2.00
N VAL A 30 -6.04 14.38 -2.67
CA VAL A 30 -5.00 15.27 -2.12
C VAL A 30 -5.54 16.65 -1.77
N HIS A 31 -6.46 17.18 -2.58
CA HIS A 31 -6.98 18.54 -2.42
C HIS A 31 -8.22 18.60 -1.52
N GLY A 32 -9.04 17.55 -1.46
CA GLY A 32 -10.27 17.51 -0.67
C GLY A 32 -10.18 16.77 0.66
N SER A 33 -9.09 16.05 0.95
CA SER A 33 -8.95 15.26 2.19
C SER A 33 -8.78 16.11 3.46
N GLY A 34 -8.32 17.35 3.35
CA GLY A 34 -8.04 18.22 4.50
C GLY A 34 -6.88 17.74 5.39
N ILE A 35 -6.05 16.83 4.88
CA ILE A 35 -4.89 16.25 5.59
C ILE A 35 -3.65 17.09 5.31
N ASP A 36 -2.84 17.34 6.35
CA ASP A 36 -1.57 18.05 6.23
C ASP A 36 -0.51 17.19 5.54
N ASP A 37 -0.15 17.60 4.32
CA ASP A 37 0.83 16.95 3.44
C ASP A 37 2.22 16.82 4.09
N SER A 38 2.65 17.82 4.86
CA SER A 38 4.00 17.86 5.43
C SER A 38 4.23 16.70 6.42
N SER A 39 3.23 16.42 7.26
CA SER A 39 3.25 15.31 8.22
C SER A 39 3.26 13.93 7.55
N MET A 40 2.67 13.81 6.36
CA MET A 40 2.67 12.56 5.60
C MET A 40 4.05 12.26 5.03
N TRP A 41 4.69 13.26 4.41
CA TRP A 41 6.02 13.08 3.81
C TRP A 41 7.13 12.89 4.84
N GLU A 42 7.04 13.50 6.01
CA GLU A 42 7.99 13.25 7.11
C GLU A 42 7.96 11.77 7.52
N ARG A 43 6.75 11.20 7.66
CA ARG A 43 6.59 9.79 8.01
C ARG A 43 7.07 8.86 6.89
N VAL A 44 6.79 9.17 5.62
CA VAL A 44 7.36 8.46 4.47
C VAL A 44 8.89 8.46 4.55
N GLY A 45 9.51 9.62 4.76
CA GLY A 45 10.97 9.75 4.90
C GLY A 45 11.54 8.89 6.02
N SER A 46 10.88 8.83 7.18
CA SER A 46 11.33 8.01 8.32
C SER A 46 11.35 6.51 8.04
N LEU A 47 10.47 6.03 7.13
CA LEU A 47 10.35 4.61 6.78
C LEU A 47 11.34 4.19 5.70
N TYR A 48 11.93 5.15 4.98
CA TYR A 48 12.82 4.88 3.84
C TYR A 48 14.06 4.06 4.24
N GLY A 49 14.66 4.38 5.40
CA GLY A 49 15.81 3.63 5.92
C GLY A 49 15.48 2.16 6.18
N TYR A 50 14.27 1.88 6.69
CA TYR A 50 13.82 0.52 6.94
C TYR A 50 13.51 -0.21 5.62
N ALA A 51 12.72 0.42 4.74
CA ALA A 51 12.34 -0.11 3.43
C ALA A 51 13.53 -0.46 2.53
N THR A 52 14.63 0.30 2.61
CA THR A 52 15.83 0.06 1.79
C THR A 52 16.76 -1.01 2.37
N SER A 53 16.76 -1.20 3.69
CA SER A 53 17.60 -2.18 4.38
C SER A 53 17.12 -3.62 4.22
N ASP A 54 15.80 -3.85 4.21
CA ASP A 54 15.17 -5.15 4.01
C ASP A 54 13.84 -4.97 3.26
N ARG A 55 13.91 -5.03 1.92
CA ARG A 55 12.76 -4.77 1.05
C ARG A 55 11.66 -5.81 1.22
N GLU A 56 12.03 -7.09 1.27
CA GLU A 56 11.04 -8.17 1.38
C GLU A 56 10.41 -8.20 2.78
N GLY A 57 11.20 -8.06 3.84
CA GLY A 57 10.69 -8.00 5.20
C GLY A 57 9.77 -6.81 5.44
N PHE A 58 10.12 -5.63 4.91
CA PHE A 58 9.26 -4.45 4.94
C PHE A 58 7.90 -4.71 4.31
N LEU A 59 7.88 -5.26 3.09
CA LEU A 59 6.65 -5.49 2.33
C LEU A 59 5.79 -6.59 2.95
N ALA A 60 6.40 -7.67 3.44
CA ALA A 60 5.69 -8.73 4.14
C ALA A 60 5.04 -8.21 5.43
N ALA A 61 5.79 -7.47 6.25
CA ALA A 61 5.25 -6.86 7.45
C ALA A 61 4.13 -5.85 7.13
N LEU A 62 4.25 -5.11 6.03
CA LEU A 62 3.25 -4.14 5.61
C LEU A 62 1.96 -4.84 5.17
N GLY A 63 2.07 -5.96 4.46
CA GLY A 63 0.94 -6.83 4.11
C GLY A 63 0.24 -7.40 5.33
N ASP A 64 0.99 -7.94 6.29
CA ASP A 64 0.45 -8.47 7.54
C ASP A 64 -0.27 -7.38 8.35
N LEU A 65 0.26 -6.15 8.35
CA LEU A 65 -0.30 -5.02 9.08
C LEU A 65 -1.70 -4.63 8.58
N VAL A 66 -1.95 -4.73 7.27
CA VAL A 66 -3.22 -4.32 6.64
C VAL A 66 -4.14 -5.49 6.29
N ALA A 67 -3.78 -6.72 6.66
CA ALA A 67 -4.55 -7.92 6.34
C ALA A 67 -6.01 -7.83 6.84
N ASP A 68 -6.22 -7.24 8.02
CA ASP A 68 -7.54 -7.11 8.64
C ASP A 68 -8.38 -5.94 8.10
N ASP A 69 -7.78 -5.03 7.31
CA ASP A 69 -8.47 -3.86 6.73
C ASP A 69 -9.33 -4.22 5.50
N GLN A 70 -9.21 -5.46 4.98
CA GLN A 70 -10.08 -6.03 3.94
C GLN A 70 -10.24 -5.15 2.67
N GLY A 71 -9.18 -4.45 2.25
CA GLY A 71 -9.26 -3.55 1.09
C GLY A 71 -9.87 -2.18 1.40
N GLY A 72 -9.80 -1.74 2.65
CA GLY A 72 -10.08 -0.38 3.10
C GLY A 72 -8.99 0.63 2.74
N PHE A 73 -9.07 1.81 3.35
CA PHE A 73 -8.13 2.91 3.06
C PHE A 73 -6.72 2.63 3.57
N ALA A 74 -6.54 1.83 4.64
CA ALA A 74 -5.20 1.48 5.10
C ALA A 74 -4.51 0.53 4.10
N THR A 75 -5.26 -0.39 3.51
CA THR A 75 -4.80 -1.26 2.42
C THR A 75 -4.37 -0.44 1.21
N PHE A 76 -5.16 0.57 0.84
CA PHE A 76 -4.81 1.49 -0.25
C PHE A 76 -3.61 2.36 0.09
N GLY A 77 -3.52 2.86 1.32
CA GLY A 77 -2.37 3.60 1.82
C GLY A 77 -1.09 2.76 1.79
N ALA A 78 -1.18 1.47 2.11
CA ALA A 78 -0.05 0.54 1.99
C ALA A 78 0.38 0.36 0.53
N ALA A 79 -0.57 0.16 -0.39
CA ALA A 79 -0.28 0.10 -1.82
C ALA A 79 0.39 1.39 -2.33
N ARG A 80 -0.07 2.56 -1.86
CA ARG A 80 0.57 3.84 -2.18
C ARG A 80 1.97 3.94 -1.59
N LEU A 81 2.17 3.51 -0.35
CA LEU A 81 3.47 3.54 0.31
C LEU A 81 4.50 2.69 -0.44
N VAL A 82 4.09 1.53 -0.97
CA VAL A 82 4.95 0.70 -1.85
C VAL A 82 5.44 1.50 -3.05
N TRP A 83 4.56 2.27 -3.68
CA TRP A 83 4.94 3.13 -4.79
C TRP A 83 5.91 4.24 -4.36
N GLU A 84 5.69 4.90 -3.23
CA GLU A 84 6.61 5.95 -2.76
C GLU A 84 8.01 5.39 -2.43
N MET A 85 8.08 4.17 -1.91
CA MET A 85 9.35 3.55 -1.51
C MET A 85 10.13 2.99 -2.69
N PHE A 86 9.45 2.34 -3.63
CA PHE A 86 10.09 1.50 -4.66
C PHE A 86 9.75 1.90 -6.09
N SER A 87 8.78 2.79 -6.29
CA SER A 87 8.37 3.25 -7.62
C SER A 87 8.13 2.08 -8.59
N GLY A 88 8.68 2.16 -9.80
CA GLY A 88 8.61 1.09 -10.81
C GLY A 88 9.29 -0.22 -10.41
N ASP A 89 10.30 -0.18 -9.52
CA ASP A 89 11.01 -1.39 -9.07
C ASP A 89 10.11 -2.32 -8.25
N ALA A 90 9.02 -1.79 -7.69
CA ALA A 90 8.04 -2.57 -6.95
C ALA A 90 7.49 -3.76 -7.76
N LEU A 91 7.38 -3.64 -9.08
CA LEU A 91 6.88 -4.71 -9.95
C LEU A 91 7.83 -5.92 -10.04
N ALA A 92 9.11 -5.73 -9.69
CA ALA A 92 10.09 -6.80 -9.66
C ALA A 92 10.16 -7.51 -8.29
N ILE A 93 9.48 -6.98 -7.26
CA ILE A 93 9.53 -7.50 -5.90
C ILE A 93 8.26 -8.33 -5.62
N PRO A 94 8.35 -9.66 -5.46
CA PRO A 94 7.16 -10.51 -5.30
C PRO A 94 6.25 -10.10 -4.13
N ALA A 95 6.84 -9.68 -3.01
CA ALA A 95 6.10 -9.25 -1.83
C ALA A 95 5.31 -7.93 -2.04
N ALA A 96 5.66 -7.12 -3.03
CA ALA A 96 4.93 -5.90 -3.36
C ALA A 96 3.66 -6.19 -4.19
N LEU A 97 3.64 -7.28 -4.96
CA LEU A 97 2.56 -7.56 -5.91
C LEU A 97 1.18 -7.68 -5.24
N PRO A 98 1.00 -8.40 -4.11
CA PRO A 98 -0.31 -8.46 -3.45
C PRO A 98 -0.82 -7.10 -2.96
N LEU A 99 0.10 -6.22 -2.51
CA LEU A 99 -0.24 -4.86 -2.08
C LEU A 99 -0.68 -4.00 -3.26
N ILE A 100 0.05 -4.08 -4.39
CA ILE A 100 -0.32 -3.39 -5.63
C ILE A 100 -1.68 -3.88 -6.15
N ASP A 101 -1.90 -5.19 -6.14
CA ASP A 101 -3.16 -5.81 -6.57
C ASP A 101 -4.33 -5.34 -5.70
N ALA A 102 -4.10 -5.20 -4.38
CA ALA A 102 -5.08 -4.66 -3.46
C ALA A 102 -5.38 -3.17 -3.72
N GLY A 103 -4.38 -2.36 -4.08
CA GLY A 103 -4.57 -0.97 -4.50
C GLY A 103 -5.40 -0.84 -5.78
N ILE A 104 -5.15 -1.70 -6.78
CA ILE A 104 -5.96 -1.77 -8.01
C ILE A 104 -7.40 -2.18 -7.67
N ALA A 105 -7.59 -3.21 -6.85
CA ALA A 105 -8.89 -3.67 -6.42
C ALA A 105 -9.66 -2.59 -5.64
N PHE A 106 -8.98 -1.83 -4.78
CA PHE A 106 -9.54 -0.70 -4.05
C PHE A 106 -10.11 0.35 -5.01
N LYS A 107 -9.32 0.78 -6.01
CA LYS A 107 -9.78 1.76 -7.02
C LYS A 107 -10.93 1.23 -7.85
N ALA A 108 -10.86 -0.03 -8.27
CA ALA A 108 -11.93 -0.69 -9.02
C ALA A 108 -13.24 -0.78 -8.22
N SER A 109 -13.17 -1.11 -6.92
CA SER A 109 -14.35 -1.19 -6.04
C SER A 109 -15.09 0.15 -5.89
N ARG A 110 -14.40 1.27 -6.11
CA ARG A 110 -14.95 2.64 -6.09
C ARG A 110 -15.38 3.14 -7.47
N GLY A 111 -15.37 2.27 -8.48
CA GLY A 111 -15.78 2.62 -9.83
C GLY A 111 -14.82 3.55 -10.56
N LEU A 112 -13.57 3.69 -10.10
CA LEU A 112 -12.59 4.51 -10.81
C LEU A 112 -12.24 3.84 -12.16
N PRO A 113 -12.22 4.61 -13.27
CA PRO A 113 -11.84 4.09 -14.56
C PRO A 113 -10.35 3.70 -14.57
N VAL A 114 -10.00 2.71 -15.40
CA VAL A 114 -8.61 2.24 -15.58
C VAL A 114 -7.65 3.37 -15.96
N ALA A 115 -8.14 4.42 -16.64
CA ALA A 115 -7.35 5.60 -16.98
C ALA A 115 -6.82 6.38 -15.76
N LEU A 116 -7.40 6.19 -14.58
CA LEU A 116 -6.92 6.76 -13.31
C LEU A 116 -6.00 5.82 -12.53
N LEU A 117 -5.67 4.65 -13.09
CA LEU A 117 -4.57 3.85 -12.60
C LEU A 117 -3.25 4.51 -13.02
N THR A 118 -2.27 4.47 -12.14
CA THR A 118 -0.89 4.87 -12.44
C THR A 118 -0.29 3.93 -13.51
N GLY A 119 0.79 4.35 -14.16
CA GLY A 119 1.43 3.53 -15.20
C GLY A 119 1.82 2.12 -14.72
N TYR A 120 2.33 1.99 -13.50
CA TYR A 120 2.71 0.69 -12.93
C TYR A 120 1.50 -0.18 -12.57
N GLU A 121 0.40 0.41 -12.09
CA GLU A 121 -0.85 -0.30 -11.83
C GLU A 121 -1.46 -0.83 -13.13
N GLN A 122 -1.41 -0.04 -14.21
CA GLN A 122 -1.84 -0.49 -15.54
C GLN A 122 -0.98 -1.64 -16.04
N GLN A 123 0.35 -1.56 -15.89
CA GLN A 123 1.26 -2.65 -16.24
C GLN A 123 0.97 -3.92 -15.43
N ARG A 124 0.75 -3.80 -14.12
CA ARG A 124 0.38 -4.94 -13.27
C ARG A 124 -0.95 -5.56 -13.67
N LEU A 125 -1.95 -4.73 -13.98
CA LEU A 125 -3.25 -5.20 -14.46
C LEU A 125 -3.15 -5.97 -15.78
N GLN A 126 -2.28 -5.54 -16.70
CA GLN A 126 -1.99 -6.28 -17.93
C GLN A 126 -1.34 -7.64 -17.64
N GLN A 127 -0.38 -7.71 -16.71
CA GLN A 127 0.23 -8.98 -16.29
C GLN A 127 -0.80 -9.96 -15.72
N ILE A 128 -1.71 -9.49 -14.85
CA ILE A 128 -2.80 -10.31 -14.29
C ILE A 128 -3.70 -10.87 -15.40
N ARG A 129 -4.03 -10.04 -16.40
CA ARG A 129 -4.87 -10.47 -17.53
C ARG A 129 -4.18 -11.50 -18.41
N ALA A 130 -2.89 -11.32 -18.69
CA ALA A 130 -2.10 -12.25 -19.48
C ALA A 130 -1.91 -13.63 -18.81
N GLN A 131 -1.98 -13.70 -17.48
CA GLN A 131 -1.90 -14.96 -16.72
C GLN A 131 -3.22 -15.72 -16.67
N ARG A 132 -4.34 -15.07 -17.01
CA ARG A 132 -5.70 -15.64 -16.95
C ARG A 132 -6.26 -16.04 -18.31
N GLY A 133 -5.61 -15.62 -19.41
CA GLY A 133 -5.94 -16.01 -20.78
C GLY A 133 -5.09 -17.18 -21.23
#